data_AF-A0A1G7YF92-F1
#
_entry.id   AF-A0A1G7YF92-F1
#
_cell.length_a   1.000
_cell.length_b   1.000
_cell.length_c   1.000
_cell.angle_alpha   90.00
_cell.angle_beta   90.00
_cell.angle_gamma   90.00
#
_symmetry.space_group_name_H-M   'P 1'
#
loop_
_entity.id
_entity.type
_entity.pdbx_description
1 polymer ?
#
loop_
_entity_poly.entity_id
_entity_poly.type
_entity_poly.pdbx_seq_one_letter_code
_entity_poly.pdbx_strand_id
1 'polypeptide(L)'
;KKEYRSSSKQCKGCPLQAECLGRTAKEKKFSVTYYKEEYDRNIQRVESKQGRYMKAKRQSTVEPVFGTLTQFMGLRKINTIGLQQANKVMHLSAIAYNLKKYLKFTQKRAKSGAKALQSLLCKIKTLQYLINSYLSPLNLA
;
A
#
# COMPACT_ATOMS: atom_id res chain seq x y z
N LYS A 1 -14.26 13.41 -27.84
CA LYS A 1 -13.89 14.62 -27.08
C LYS A 1 -14.40 15.79 -27.90
N LYS A 2 -15.26 16.65 -27.34
CA LYS A 2 -15.75 17.85 -28.05
C LYS A 2 -14.91 19.04 -27.61
N GLU A 3 -14.46 19.84 -28.56
CA GLU A 3 -13.72 21.07 -28.29
C GLU A 3 -14.60 22.26 -28.63
N TYR A 4 -14.71 23.19 -27.68
CA TYR A 4 -15.45 24.42 -27.85
C TYR A 4 -14.45 25.58 -27.84
N ARG A 5 -14.61 26.48 -28.81
CA ARG A 5 -13.73 27.65 -28.99
C ARG A 5 -14.59 28.89 -29.09
N SER A 6 -14.22 29.94 -28.37
CA SER A 6 -14.79 31.27 -28.57
C SER A 6 -14.11 31.93 -29.76
N SER A 7 -14.83 32.85 -30.42
CA SER A 7 -14.23 33.63 -31.51
C SER A 7 -13.17 34.58 -30.96
N SER A 8 -12.03 34.65 -31.62
CA SER A 8 -10.98 35.63 -31.34
C SER A 8 -11.49 37.08 -31.29
N LYS A 9 -12.55 37.41 -32.05
CA LYS A 9 -13.18 38.75 -32.02
C LYS A 9 -13.85 39.06 -30.69
N GLN A 10 -14.47 38.06 -30.04
CA GLN A 10 -15.13 38.21 -28.74
C GLN A 10 -14.12 38.32 -27.60
N CYS A 11 -12.96 37.68 -27.75
CA CYS A 11 -11.89 37.71 -26.76
C CYS A 11 -11.05 39.00 -26.81
N LYS A 12 -11.05 39.72 -27.94
CA LYS A 12 -10.29 40.97 -28.12
C LYS A 12 -10.93 42.11 -27.32
N GLY A 13 -10.19 42.66 -26.37
CA GLY A 13 -10.68 43.76 -25.52
C GLY A 13 -11.64 43.32 -24.42
N CYS A 14 -11.71 42.01 -24.14
CA CYS A 14 -12.52 41.49 -23.04
C CYS A 14 -11.91 41.91 -21.69
N PRO A 15 -12.68 42.47 -20.74
CA PRO A 15 -12.14 42.87 -19.43
C PRO A 15 -11.62 41.67 -18.62
N LEU A 16 -12.11 40.46 -18.89
CA LEU A 16 -11.69 39.21 -18.24
C LEU A 16 -10.52 38.52 -18.98
N GLN A 17 -9.92 39.15 -19.98
CA GLN A 17 -8.91 38.51 -20.84
C GLN A 17 -7.70 38.01 -20.04
N ALA A 18 -7.26 38.77 -19.04
CA ALA A 18 -6.09 38.44 -18.22
C ALA A 18 -6.28 37.20 -17.33
N GLU A 19 -7.50 36.96 -16.83
CA GLU A 19 -7.83 35.81 -15.99
C GLU A 19 -8.28 34.59 -16.82
N CYS A 20 -9.00 34.83 -17.92
CA CYS A 20 -9.61 33.77 -18.71
C CYS A 20 -8.64 33.09 -19.69
N LEU A 21 -7.71 33.83 -20.29
CA LEU A 21 -6.77 33.34 -21.30
C LEU A 21 -5.40 33.04 -20.68
N GLY A 22 -4.73 31.99 -21.17
CA GLY A 22 -3.32 31.79 -20.87
C GLY A 22 -2.45 32.86 -21.52
N ARG A 23 -1.21 33.00 -21.05
CA ARG A 23 -0.25 34.07 -21.46
C ARG A 23 -0.09 34.26 -22.98
N THR A 24 -0.27 33.20 -23.78
CA THR A 24 -0.14 33.23 -25.26
C THR A 24 -1.45 33.00 -26.00
N ALA A 25 -2.55 32.73 -25.30
CA ALA A 25 -3.82 32.37 -25.91
C ALA A 25 -4.55 33.63 -26.41
N LYS A 26 -4.96 33.63 -27.68
CA LYS A 26 -5.74 34.72 -28.29
C LYS A 26 -7.26 34.52 -28.14
N GLU A 27 -7.69 33.30 -27.86
CA GLU A 27 -9.09 32.92 -27.75
C GLU A 27 -9.28 31.82 -26.70
N LYS A 28 -10.45 31.80 -26.06
CA LYS A 28 -10.77 30.79 -25.05
C LYS A 28 -11.12 29.47 -25.74
N LYS A 29 -10.47 28.39 -25.30
CA LYS A 29 -10.75 27.02 -25.72
C LYS A 29 -10.97 26.16 -24.49
N PHE A 30 -11.98 25.32 -24.51
CA PHE A 30 -12.14 24.28 -23.51
C PHE A 30 -12.63 22.99 -24.17
N SER A 31 -12.20 21.86 -23.63
CA SER A 31 -12.59 20.56 -24.12
C SER A 31 -13.44 19.83 -23.10
N VAL A 32 -14.56 19.28 -23.58
CA VAL A 32 -15.46 18.44 -22.77
C VAL A 32 -15.32 17.00 -23.25
N THR A 33 -15.06 16.10 -22.31
CA THR A 33 -15.08 14.67 -22.55
C THR A 33 -16.54 14.19 -22.57
N TYR A 34 -16.83 13.12 -23.32
CA TYR A 34 -18.19 12.55 -23.35
C TYR A 34 -18.66 12.09 -21.96
N TYR A 35 -17.72 11.66 -21.12
CA TYR A 35 -17.98 11.16 -19.77
C TYR A 35 -17.83 12.24 -18.70
N LYS A 36 -18.02 13.53 -19.01
CA LYS A 36 -17.79 14.64 -18.06
C LYS A 36 -18.58 14.44 -16.76
N GLU A 37 -19.83 14.00 -16.85
CA GLU A 37 -20.67 13.71 -15.69
C GLU A 37 -20.04 12.66 -14.75
N GLU A 38 -19.47 11.59 -15.32
CA GLU A 38 -18.78 10.56 -14.54
C GLU A 38 -17.51 11.07 -13.85
N TYR A 39 -16.76 11.93 -14.54
CA TYR A 39 -15.60 12.58 -13.94
C TYR A 39 -16.01 13.50 -12.79
N ASP A 40 -17.03 14.33 -13.00
CA ASP A 40 -17.51 15.28 -11.99
C ASP A 40 -18.06 14.53 -10.76
N ARG A 41 -18.83 13.44 -10.97
CA ARG A 41 -19.31 12.52 -9.92
C ARG A 41 -18.16 11.94 -9.10
N ASN A 42 -17.09 11.49 -9.77
CA ASN A 42 -15.93 10.94 -9.09
C ASN A 42 -15.12 12.00 -8.35
N ILE A 43 -14.97 13.21 -8.91
CA ILE A 43 -14.30 14.34 -8.25
C ILE A 43 -15.02 14.68 -6.95
N GLN A 44 -16.34 14.87 -7.00
CA GLN A 44 -17.16 15.13 -5.81
C GLN A 44 -16.99 14.04 -4.75
N ARG A 45 -17.03 12.76 -5.15
CA ARG A 45 -16.81 11.62 -4.25
C ARG A 45 -15.43 11.68 -3.58
N VAL A 46 -14.39 11.98 -4.34
CA VAL A 46 -12.99 12.02 -3.87
C VAL A 46 -12.72 13.24 -2.99
N GLU A 47 -13.36 14.38 -3.26
CA GLU A 47 -13.17 15.64 -2.52
C GLU A 47 -13.93 15.68 -1.19
N SER A 48 -14.96 14.83 -1.03
CA SER A 48 -15.64 14.61 0.25
C SER A 48 -14.64 14.31 1.39
N LYS A 49 -14.99 14.65 2.64
CA LYS A 49 -14.11 14.40 3.81
C LYS A 49 -13.69 12.93 3.90
N GLN A 50 -14.64 12.01 3.71
CA GLN A 50 -14.38 10.57 3.68
C GLN A 50 -13.52 10.17 2.48
N GLY A 51 -13.83 10.69 1.28
CA GLY A 51 -13.07 10.42 0.05
C GLY A 51 -11.59 10.81 0.18
N ARG A 52 -11.32 11.99 0.73
CA ARG A 52 -9.95 12.47 0.97
C ARG A 52 -9.20 11.58 1.94
N TYR A 53 -9.82 11.21 3.06
CA TYR A 53 -9.24 10.29 4.03
C TYR A 53 -8.93 8.92 3.41
N MET A 54 -9.89 8.33 2.69
CA MET A 54 -9.70 7.03 2.06
C MET A 54 -8.66 7.05 0.94
N LYS A 55 -8.57 8.16 0.19
CA LYS A 55 -7.52 8.38 -0.81
C LYS A 55 -6.13 8.40 -0.16
N ALA A 56 -5.95 9.15 0.93
CA ALA A 56 -4.69 9.22 1.66
C ALA A 56 -4.28 7.84 2.20
N LYS A 57 -5.23 7.10 2.79
CA LYS A 57 -4.97 5.72 3.26
C LYS A 57 -4.51 4.82 2.11
N ARG A 58 -5.21 4.86 0.96
CA ARG A 58 -4.87 4.07 -0.25
C ARG A 58 -3.47 4.36 -0.77
N GLN A 59 -3.05 5.64 -0.76
CA GLN A 59 -1.70 6.05 -1.18
C GLN A 59 -0.60 5.39 -0.33
N SER A 60 -0.84 5.21 0.97
CA SER A 60 0.14 4.58 1.88
C SER A 60 0.10 3.05 1.88
N THR A 61 -1.05 2.43 1.57
CA THR A 61 -1.24 0.99 1.74
C THR A 61 -1.25 0.21 0.44
N VAL A 62 -2.07 0.62 -0.52
CA VAL A 62 -2.44 -0.19 -1.70
C VAL A 62 -1.60 0.20 -2.91
N GLU A 63 -1.41 1.50 -3.15
CA GLU A 63 -0.62 1.99 -4.30
C GLU A 63 0.84 1.49 -4.32
N PRO A 64 1.56 1.41 -3.18
CA PRO A 64 2.93 0.89 -3.19
C PRO A 64 2.99 -0.59 -3.59
N VAL A 65 1.97 -1.37 -3.23
CA VAL A 65 1.85 -2.78 -3.60
C VAL A 65 1.62 -2.89 -5.11
N PHE A 66 0.69 -2.12 -5.67
CA PHE A 66 0.45 -2.09 -7.12
C PHE A 66 1.68 -1.64 -7.92
N GLY A 67 2.41 -0.63 -7.43
CA GLY A 67 3.69 -0.21 -8.00
C GLY A 67 4.71 -1.36 -8.01
N THR A 68 4.82 -2.08 -6.88
CA THR A 68 5.72 -3.23 -6.79
C THR A 68 5.35 -4.34 -7.76
N LEU A 69 4.06 -4.66 -7.84
CA LEU A 69 3.54 -5.71 -8.71
C LEU A 69 3.83 -5.41 -10.19
N THR A 70 3.56 -4.18 -10.63
CA THR A 70 3.72 -3.76 -12.03
C THR A 70 5.18 -3.57 -12.44
N GLN A 71 6.01 -2.99 -11.58
CA GLN A 71 7.41 -2.65 -11.92
C GLN A 71 8.38 -3.81 -11.68
N PHE A 72 8.24 -4.55 -10.58
CA PHE A 72 9.22 -5.56 -10.16
C PHE A 72 8.72 -7.00 -10.28
N MET A 73 7.41 -7.24 -10.33
CA MET A 73 6.83 -8.59 -10.36
C MET A 73 6.17 -8.93 -11.71
N GLY A 74 6.46 -8.14 -12.75
CA GLY A 74 6.05 -8.45 -14.13
C GLY A 74 4.57 -8.25 -14.44
N LEU A 75 3.75 -7.68 -13.53
CA LEU A 75 2.32 -7.46 -13.76
C LEU A 75 1.98 -6.21 -14.59
N ARG A 76 2.95 -5.65 -15.34
CA ARG A 76 2.67 -4.55 -16.27
C ARG A 76 1.69 -4.95 -17.37
N LYS A 77 1.72 -6.22 -17.79
CA LYS A 77 0.78 -6.81 -18.75
C LYS A 77 0.35 -8.18 -18.24
N ILE A 78 -0.95 -8.46 -18.32
CA ILE A 78 -1.51 -9.78 -18.05
C ILE A 78 -1.69 -10.48 -19.39
N ASN A 79 -1.04 -11.63 -19.57
CA ASN A 79 -0.99 -12.34 -20.86
C ASN A 79 -2.20 -13.26 -21.09
N THR A 80 -3.13 -13.37 -20.13
CA THR A 80 -4.33 -14.19 -20.26
C THR A 80 -5.46 -13.44 -20.95
N ILE A 81 -6.18 -14.12 -21.84
CA ILE A 81 -7.33 -13.54 -22.55
C ILE A 81 -8.59 -13.64 -21.69
N GLY A 82 -9.35 -12.55 -21.59
CA GLY A 82 -10.64 -12.51 -20.90
C GLY A 82 -10.55 -12.06 -19.43
N LEU A 83 -11.60 -11.36 -18.98
CA LEU A 83 -11.66 -10.71 -17.67
C LEU A 83 -11.57 -11.70 -16.51
N GLN A 84 -12.19 -12.88 -16.64
CA GLN A 84 -12.17 -13.89 -15.58
C GLN A 84 -10.76 -14.42 -15.33
N GLN A 85 -9.99 -14.67 -16.40
CA GLN A 85 -8.62 -15.16 -16.27
C GLN A 85 -7.70 -14.08 -15.71
N ALA A 86 -7.85 -12.83 -16.18
CA ALA A 86 -7.10 -11.70 -15.65
C ALA A 86 -7.35 -11.49 -14.15
N ASN A 87 -8.60 -11.69 -13.71
CA ASN A 87 -8.95 -11.63 -12.29
C ASN A 87 -8.25 -12.72 -11.47
N LYS A 88 -8.20 -13.96 -11.97
CA LYS A 88 -7.46 -15.06 -11.32
C LYS A 88 -5.97 -14.73 -11.15
N VAL A 89 -5.33 -14.20 -12.20
CA VAL A 89 -3.91 -13.78 -12.15
C VAL A 89 -3.72 -12.70 -11.08
N MET A 90 -4.58 -11.68 -11.07
CA MET A 90 -4.50 -10.59 -10.09
C MET A 90 -4.63 -11.09 -8.63
N HIS A 91 -5.60 -11.96 -8.37
CA HIS A 91 -5.79 -12.56 -7.04
C HIS A 91 -4.59 -13.42 -6.62
N LEU A 92 -4.07 -14.26 -7.52
CA LEU A 92 -2.90 -15.09 -7.24
C LEU A 92 -1.68 -14.23 -6.91
N SER A 93 -1.44 -13.16 -7.67
CA SER A 93 -0.34 -12.24 -7.41
C SER A 93 -0.51 -11.49 -6.08
N ALA A 94 -1.72 -11.09 -5.72
CA ALA A 94 -2.00 -10.48 -4.42
C ALA A 94 -1.71 -11.44 -3.26
N ILE A 95 -2.14 -12.70 -3.38
CA ILE A 95 -1.86 -13.75 -2.38
C ILE A 95 -0.34 -13.97 -2.28
N ALA A 96 0.35 -14.13 -3.41
CA ALA A 96 1.79 -14.34 -3.43
C ALA A 96 2.56 -13.16 -2.81
N TYR A 97 2.15 -11.92 -3.08
CA TYR A 97 2.75 -10.73 -2.46
C TYR A 97 2.53 -10.73 -0.94
N ASN A 98 1.31 -11.01 -0.48
CA ASN A 98 0.98 -11.07 0.93
C ASN A 98 1.79 -12.18 1.65
N LEU A 99 1.92 -13.36 1.04
CA LEU A 99 2.74 -14.46 1.56
C LEU A 99 4.22 -14.05 1.64
N LYS A 100 4.78 -13.46 0.58
CA LYS A 100 6.16 -12.96 0.56
C LYS A 100 6.39 -11.92 1.67
N LYS A 101 5.43 -11.02 1.90
CA LYS A 101 5.47 -10.03 2.98
C LYS A 101 5.39 -10.69 4.35
N TYR A 102 4.52 -11.68 4.52
CA TYR A 102 4.36 -12.45 5.75
C TYR A 102 5.63 -13.23 6.11
N LEU A 103 6.28 -13.88 5.14
CA LEU A 103 7.53 -14.60 5.37
C LEU A 103 8.67 -13.66 5.81
N LYS A 104 8.68 -12.43 5.29
CA LYS A 104 9.64 -11.38 5.72
C LYS A 104 9.25 -10.74 7.05
N PHE A 105 8.03 -10.94 7.53
CA PHE A 105 7.59 -10.46 8.84
C PHE A 105 8.23 -11.34 9.93
N THR A 106 9.51 -11.09 10.17
CA THR A 106 10.17 -11.55 11.38
C THR A 106 9.54 -10.78 12.54
N GLN A 107 8.79 -11.48 13.39
CA GLN A 107 8.32 -10.89 14.64
C GLN A 107 9.53 -10.32 15.37
N LYS A 108 9.54 -9.01 15.61
CA LYS A 108 10.44 -8.38 16.58
C LYS A 108 10.05 -8.88 17.97
N ARG A 109 10.32 -10.16 18.25
CA ARG A 109 10.19 -10.70 19.60
C ARG A 109 11.11 -9.86 20.47
N ALA A 110 10.58 -9.25 21.52
CA ALA A 110 11.41 -8.56 22.50
C ALA A 110 12.53 -9.52 22.89
N LYS A 111 13.79 -9.04 22.92
CA LYS A 111 14.92 -9.83 23.41
C LYS A 111 14.70 -10.05 24.91
N SER A 112 13.94 -11.08 25.24
CA SER A 112 13.70 -11.49 26.62
C SER A 112 14.91 -12.28 27.11
N GLY A 113 15.53 -11.81 28.18
CA GLY A 113 16.58 -12.54 28.90
C GLY A 113 16.08 -13.82 29.58
N ALA A 114 14.77 -14.13 29.53
CA ALA A 114 14.17 -15.30 30.17
C ALA A 114 14.78 -16.62 29.67
N LYS A 115 15.24 -16.69 28.41
CA LYS A 115 15.94 -17.87 27.88
C LYS A 115 17.29 -18.11 28.56
N ALA A 116 18.01 -17.03 28.90
CA ALA A 116 19.29 -17.13 29.62
C ALA A 116 19.05 -17.52 31.09
N LEU A 117 18.05 -16.93 31.74
CA LEU A 117 17.65 -17.27 33.10
C LEU A 117 17.19 -18.75 33.20
N GLN A 118 16.41 -19.23 32.24
CA GLN A 118 15.96 -20.63 32.22
C GLN A 118 17.12 -21.61 32.05
N SER A 119 18.12 -21.28 31.23
CA SER A 119 19.32 -22.10 31.08
C SER A 119 20.13 -22.18 32.39
N LEU A 120 20.29 -21.05 33.09
CA LEU A 120 20.96 -21.00 34.39
C LEU A 120 20.21 -21.81 35.46
N LEU A 121 18.89 -21.64 35.56
CA LEU A 121 18.05 -22.37 36.51
C LEU A 121 18.08 -23.89 36.26
N CYS A 122 18.10 -24.34 35.00
CA CYS A 122 18.27 -25.75 34.68
C CYS A 122 19.62 -26.30 35.15
N LYS A 123 20.72 -25.54 34.96
CA LYS A 123 22.05 -25.94 35.43
C LYS A 123 22.14 -26.01 36.96
N ILE A 124 21.50 -25.06 37.65
CA ILE A 124 21.44 -25.06 39.11
C ILE A 124 20.65 -26.28 39.62
N LYS A 125 19.51 -26.59 39.00
CA LYS A 125 18.72 -27.78 39.35
C LYS A 125 19.47 -29.09 39.11
N THR A 126 20.18 -29.23 38.00
CA THR A 126 20.99 -30.44 37.77
C THR A 126 22.14 -30.54 38.75
N LEU A 127 22.80 -29.44 39.10
CA LEU A 127 23.85 -29.43 40.12
C LEU A 127 23.28 -29.82 41.50
N GLN A 128 22.13 -29.28 41.89
CA GLN A 128 21.45 -29.66 43.14
C GLN A 128 21.07 -31.15 43.17
N TYR A 129 20.55 -31.68 42.06
CA TYR A 129 20.24 -33.11 41.97
C TYR A 129 21.49 -33.98 42.11
N LEU A 130 22.60 -33.59 41.46
CA LEU A 130 23.87 -34.29 41.59
C LEU A 130 24.38 -34.23 43.04
N ILE A 131 24.42 -33.04 43.65
CA ILE A 131 24.83 -32.88 45.06
C ILE A 131 23.98 -33.76 45.99
N ASN A 132 22.65 -33.75 45.84
CA ASN A 132 21.76 -34.58 46.65
C ASN A 132 21.98 -36.08 46.42
N SER A 133 22.29 -36.49 45.18
CA SER A 133 22.62 -37.88 44.84
C SER A 133 23.96 -38.35 45.43
N TYR A 134 24.94 -37.45 45.58
CA TYR A 134 26.25 -37.74 46.20
C TYR A 134 26.24 -37.64 47.73
N LEU A 135 25.29 -36.90 48.33
CA LEU A 135 25.12 -36.81 49.79
C LEU A 135 24.17 -37.88 50.36
N SER A 136 23.29 -38.45 49.53
CA SER A 136 22.42 -39.59 49.93
C SER A 136 23.15 -40.89 50.32
N PRO A 137 24.37 -41.23 49.84
CA PRO A 137 25.11 -42.43 50.27
C PRO A 137 25.77 -42.30 51.65
N LEU A 138 25.70 -41.13 52.31
CA LEU A 138 26.30 -40.90 53.64
C LEU A 138 25.31 -41.03 54.81
N ASN A 139 24.05 -41.41 54.54
CA ASN A 139 23.02 -41.70 55.56
C ASN A 139 22.68 -43.20 55.63
N LEU A 140 23.65 -44.09 55.41
CA LEU A 140 23.62 -45.46 55.93
C LEU A 140 24.85 -45.66 56.82
N ALA A 141 24.74 -45.16 58.05
CA ALA A 141 25.49 -45.62 59.22
C ALA A 141 24.47 -45.82 60.34
#